data_AF-A0AB73HF25-F1
#
_entry.id   AF-A0AB73HF25-F1
#
_cell.length_a   1.000
_cell.length_b   1.000
_cell.length_c   1.000
_cell.angle_alpha   90.00
_cell.angle_beta   90.00
_cell.angle_gamma   90.00
#
_symmetry.space_group_name_H-M   'P 1'
#
loop_
_entity.id
_entity.type
_entity.pdbx_description
1 polymer ?
#
loop_
_entity_poly.entity_id
_entity_poly.type
_entity_poly.pdbx_seq_one_letter_code
_entity_poly.pdbx_strand_id
1 'polypeptide(L)'
;MENQIYIIYISVAGNTQSFVDDLTDYAEKMHQNDTSNPLIISKEVTDQTDFADETQPYFAFVPTYLDGGNGIDNGVKELMTNALGEYIAYHDNRKFCLGVIGSGNRNFNEQYCLTARRYAQDYGFEMIDDYELRGNSSDCKRIYDNMANRVKNNI
;
A
#
# COMPACT_ATOMS: atom_id res chain seq x y z
N MET A 1 11.52 -13.30 -16.62
CA MET A 1 11.30 -12.32 -15.55
C MET A 1 10.44 -13.00 -14.52
N GLU A 2 10.86 -12.98 -13.25
CA GLU A 2 10.05 -13.56 -12.18
C GLU A 2 8.71 -12.81 -12.13
N ASN A 3 7.61 -13.57 -12.10
CA ASN A 3 6.26 -13.03 -12.05
C ASN A 3 5.98 -12.59 -10.62
N GLN A 4 6.38 -11.37 -10.28
CA GLN A 4 6.36 -10.85 -8.91
C GLN A 4 5.65 -9.50 -8.84
N ILE A 5 4.97 -9.29 -7.72
CA ILE A 5 4.44 -8.01 -7.26
C ILE A 5 5.31 -7.60 -6.07
N TYR A 6 5.92 -6.41 -6.15
CA TYR A 6 6.64 -5.83 -5.02
C TYR A 6 5.72 -4.91 -4.22
N ILE A 7 5.75 -5.06 -2.89
CA ILE A 7 4.99 -4.26 -1.95
C ILE A 7 5.95 -3.56 -1.00
N ILE A 8 5.77 -2.26 -0.81
CA ILE A 8 6.41 -1.48 0.25
C ILE A 8 5.31 -0.97 1.18
N TYR A 9 5.44 -1.19 2.48
CA TYR A 9 4.40 -0.84 3.44
C TYR A 9 4.97 -0.33 4.76
N ILE A 10 4.11 0.29 5.56
CA ILE A 10 4.40 0.62 6.97
C ILE A 10 3.25 0.12 7.85
N SER A 11 3.56 -0.41 9.02
CA SER A 11 2.57 -0.94 9.97
C SER A 11 2.82 -0.45 11.39
N VAL A 12 1.93 0.42 11.89
CA VAL A 12 2.07 0.98 13.25
C VAL A 12 1.50 0.05 14.32
N ALA A 13 0.29 -0.48 14.09
CA ALA A 13 -0.45 -1.30 15.05
C ALA A 13 -0.69 -2.75 14.56
N GLY A 14 0.04 -3.20 13.54
CA GLY A 14 -0.04 -4.57 13.03
C GLY A 14 -1.16 -4.85 12.01
N ASN A 15 -2.12 -3.94 11.80
CA ASN A 15 -3.21 -4.16 10.84
C ASN A 15 -2.70 -4.28 9.39
N THR A 16 -1.82 -3.38 8.95
CA THR A 16 -1.24 -3.42 7.60
C THR A 16 -0.38 -4.67 7.43
N GLN A 17 0.46 -4.99 8.43
CA GLN A 17 1.25 -6.22 8.46
C GLN A 17 0.36 -7.45 8.27
N SER A 18 -0.68 -7.60 9.10
CA SER A 18 -1.61 -8.73 9.04
C SER A 18 -2.28 -8.84 7.66
N PHE A 19 -2.64 -7.71 7.04
CA PHE A 19 -3.21 -7.73 5.70
C PHE A 19 -2.18 -8.15 4.64
N VAL A 20 -0.95 -7.67 4.72
CA VAL A 20 0.14 -8.05 3.81
C VAL A 20 0.48 -9.54 3.93
N ASP A 21 0.46 -10.08 5.15
CA ASP A 21 0.64 -11.52 5.39
C ASP A 21 -0.49 -12.33 4.73
N ASP A 22 -1.75 -11.98 5.01
CA ASP A 22 -2.93 -12.66 4.43
C ASP A 22 -2.96 -12.55 2.88
N LEU A 23 -2.53 -11.40 2.34
CA LEU A 23 -2.44 -11.15 0.90
C LEU A 23 -1.31 -11.97 0.25
N THR A 24 -0.20 -12.16 0.94
CA THR A 24 0.91 -13.02 0.49
C THR A 24 0.48 -14.47 0.46
N ASP A 25 -0.18 -14.97 1.53
CA ASP A 25 -0.79 -16.30 1.56
C ASP A 25 -1.81 -16.51 0.43
N TYR A 26 -2.58 -15.47 0.12
CA TYR A 26 -3.52 -15.49 -1.00
C TYR A 26 -2.78 -15.63 -2.34
N ALA A 27 -1.73 -14.84 -2.58
CA ALA A 27 -0.92 -14.89 -3.79
C ALA A 27 -0.27 -16.26 -3.99
N GLU A 28 0.27 -16.88 -2.94
CA GLU A 28 0.83 -18.23 -2.99
C GLU A 28 -0.21 -19.28 -3.41
N LYS A 29 -1.42 -19.23 -2.85
CA LYS A 29 -2.52 -20.12 -3.24
C LYS A 29 -2.90 -19.94 -4.71
N MET A 30 -2.94 -18.70 -5.19
CA MET A 30 -3.24 -18.40 -6.60
C MET A 30 -2.13 -18.90 -7.53
N HIS A 31 -0.86 -18.77 -7.13
CA HIS A 31 0.29 -19.26 -7.88
C HIS A 31 0.35 -20.80 -7.93
N GLN A 32 -0.02 -21.49 -6.85
CA GLN A 32 -0.10 -22.96 -6.83
C GLN A 32 -1.14 -23.50 -7.80
N ASN A 33 -2.24 -22.76 -8.00
CA ASN A 33 -3.29 -23.13 -8.95
C ASN A 33 -2.90 -22.80 -10.41
N ASP A 34 -2.18 -21.70 -10.63
CA ASP A 34 -1.66 -21.28 -11.93
C ASP A 34 -0.40 -20.45 -11.75
N THR A 35 0.73 -20.96 -12.23
CA THR A 35 2.07 -20.35 -12.07
C THR A 35 2.24 -19.04 -12.83
N SER A 36 1.29 -18.69 -13.71
CA SER A 36 1.21 -17.37 -14.35
C SER A 36 0.61 -16.28 -13.45
N ASN A 37 0.14 -16.63 -12.25
CA ASN A 37 -0.24 -15.66 -11.22
C ASN A 37 0.99 -15.18 -10.43
N PRO A 38 1.17 -13.86 -10.24
CA PRO A 38 2.37 -13.34 -9.58
C PRO A 38 2.42 -13.67 -8.09
N LEU A 39 3.63 -13.95 -7.59
CA LEU A 39 3.91 -13.99 -6.15
C LEU A 39 4.11 -12.58 -5.59
N ILE A 40 4.00 -12.42 -4.28
CA ILE A 40 4.24 -11.14 -3.60
C ILE A 40 5.58 -11.19 -2.87
N ILE A 41 6.36 -10.12 -3.04
CA ILE A 41 7.54 -9.82 -2.23
C ILE A 41 7.28 -8.51 -1.50
N SER A 42 7.30 -8.54 -0.17
CA SER A 42 6.98 -7.37 0.65
C SER A 42 8.18 -6.86 1.45
N LYS A 43 8.28 -5.54 1.60
CA LYS A 43 9.26 -4.84 2.42
C LYS A 43 8.54 -3.87 3.36
N GLU A 44 8.79 -4.00 4.66
CA GLU A 44 8.34 -3.01 5.63
C GLU A 44 9.35 -1.84 5.72
N VAL A 45 8.83 -0.62 5.75
CA VAL A 45 9.54 0.61 6.05
C VAL A 45 9.11 1.10 7.43
N THR A 46 10.08 1.54 8.22
CA THR A 46 9.90 2.10 9.57
C THR A 46 10.73 3.37 9.70
N ASP A 47 10.58 4.10 10.81
CA ASP A 47 11.43 5.27 11.13
C ASP A 47 12.93 4.93 11.24
N GLN A 48 13.28 3.64 11.34
CA GLN A 48 14.68 3.17 11.41
C GLN A 48 15.18 2.64 10.05
N THR A 49 14.35 2.65 9.02
CA THR A 49 14.73 2.14 7.70
C THR A 49 15.57 3.18 6.96
N ASP A 50 16.82 2.81 6.63
CA ASP A 50 17.64 3.61 5.73
C ASP A 50 16.98 3.68 4.34
N PHE A 51 16.94 4.89 3.77
CA PHE A 51 16.37 5.09 2.44
C PHE A 51 17.31 4.54 1.36
N ALA A 52 16.73 3.88 0.37
CA ALA A 52 17.47 3.30 -0.74
C ALA A 52 16.71 3.55 -2.05
N ASP A 53 17.45 3.58 -3.16
CA ASP A 53 16.85 3.67 -4.49
C ASP A 53 16.18 2.34 -4.85
N GLU A 54 14.89 2.40 -5.14
CA GLU A 54 14.14 1.28 -5.72
C GLU A 54 14.47 1.16 -7.21
N THR A 55 14.56 -0.07 -7.69
CA THR A 55 14.87 -0.38 -9.11
C THR A 55 13.77 -1.20 -9.78
N GLN A 56 12.77 -1.63 -9.01
CA GLN A 56 11.65 -2.44 -9.48
C GLN A 56 10.34 -1.70 -9.22
N PRO A 57 9.35 -1.82 -10.13
CA PRO A 57 8.02 -1.30 -9.87
C PRO A 57 7.39 -1.93 -8.62
N TYR A 58 6.75 -1.11 -7.77
CA TYR A 58 6.16 -1.56 -6.50
C TYR A 58 4.80 -0.92 -6.24
N PHE A 59 4.07 -1.44 -5.26
CA PHE A 59 2.86 -0.84 -4.70
C PHE A 59 3.09 -0.40 -3.26
N ALA A 60 2.56 0.77 -2.90
CA ALA A 60 2.66 1.29 -1.53
C ALA A 60 1.42 0.93 -0.71
N PHE A 61 1.59 0.50 0.54
CA PHE A 61 0.48 0.26 1.47
C PHE A 61 0.65 1.12 2.71
N VAL A 62 -0.31 2.03 2.94
CA VAL A 62 -0.22 3.03 4.00
C VAL A 62 -1.49 3.04 4.88
N PRO A 63 -1.37 2.87 6.21
CA PRO A 63 -2.48 3.10 7.12
C PRO A 63 -2.66 4.59 7.39
N THR A 64 -3.88 5.00 7.71
CA THR A 64 -4.17 6.41 8.01
C THR A 64 -4.08 6.69 9.51
N TYR A 65 -3.09 7.49 9.90
CA TYR A 65 -2.94 8.06 11.25
C TYR A 65 -2.83 9.58 11.14
N LEU A 66 -3.75 10.29 11.79
CA LEU A 66 -3.88 11.74 11.70
C LEU A 66 -3.91 12.34 13.11
N ASP A 67 -3.46 13.60 13.27
CA ASP A 67 -3.40 14.32 14.55
C ASP A 67 -4.76 14.73 15.14
N GLY A 68 -5.86 14.32 14.49
CA GLY A 68 -7.22 14.50 14.95
C GLY A 68 -8.14 14.92 13.81
N GLY A 69 -9.11 15.76 14.13
CA GLY A 69 -10.15 16.23 13.22
C GLY A 69 -11.55 15.80 13.66
N ASN A 70 -12.56 16.51 13.17
CA ASN A 70 -13.97 16.27 13.50
C ASN A 70 -14.72 15.55 12.36
N GLY A 71 -14.01 15.02 11.36
CA GLY A 71 -14.59 14.44 10.16
C GLY A 71 -15.21 15.45 9.18
N ILE A 72 -15.02 16.76 9.41
CA ILE A 72 -15.53 17.86 8.58
C ILE A 72 -14.38 18.73 8.07
N ASP A 73 -13.39 19.02 8.91
CA ASP A 73 -12.18 19.76 8.52
C ASP A 73 -11.08 18.80 8.03
N ASN A 74 -10.44 19.17 6.93
CA ASN A 74 -9.35 18.43 6.27
C ASN A 74 -7.96 18.99 6.62
N GLY A 75 -7.86 20.01 7.49
CA GLY A 75 -6.61 20.60 7.99
C GLY A 75 -5.76 19.70 8.93
N VAL A 76 -5.95 18.39 8.84
CA VAL A 76 -5.34 17.36 9.70
C VAL A 76 -3.97 16.93 9.15
N LYS A 77 -3.02 16.62 10.04
CA LYS A 77 -1.66 16.23 9.68
C LYS A 77 -1.46 14.73 9.82
N GLU A 78 -0.69 14.16 8.91
CA GLU A 78 -0.21 12.78 9.01
C GLU A 78 0.72 12.60 10.20
N LEU A 79 0.55 11.48 10.90
CA LEU A 79 1.39 11.05 12.01
C LEU A 79 1.86 9.61 11.79
N MET A 80 2.98 9.24 12.40
CA MET A 80 3.49 7.86 12.56
C MET A 80 3.79 7.09 11.25
N THR A 81 3.45 7.64 10.09
CA THR A 81 3.50 6.98 8.79
C THR A 81 4.34 7.74 7.78
N ASN A 82 4.87 8.90 8.18
CA ASN A 82 5.67 9.80 7.36
C ASN A 82 6.90 9.12 6.74
N ALA A 83 7.52 8.17 7.44
CA ALA A 83 8.68 7.43 6.92
C ALA A 83 8.40 6.76 5.57
N LEU A 84 7.18 6.24 5.34
CA LEU A 84 6.84 5.65 4.05
C LEU A 84 6.76 6.73 2.96
N GLY A 85 6.13 7.87 3.25
CA GLY A 85 6.04 8.98 2.31
C GLY A 85 7.40 9.55 1.96
N GLU A 86 8.26 9.73 2.96
CA GLU A 86 9.65 10.16 2.79
C GLU A 86 10.46 9.15 1.97
N TYR A 87 10.27 7.85 2.21
CA TYR A 87 10.89 6.78 1.41
C TYR A 87 10.44 6.81 -0.06
N ILE A 88 9.16 7.04 -0.33
CA ILE A 88 8.61 7.18 -1.69
C ILE A 88 9.17 8.45 -2.37
N ALA A 89 9.32 9.53 -1.62
CA ALA A 89 9.86 10.80 -2.11
C ALA A 89 11.39 10.78 -2.30
N TYR A 90 12.08 9.78 -1.74
CA TYR A 90 13.51 9.66 -1.86
C TYR A 90 13.94 9.44 -3.32
N HIS A 91 14.71 10.39 -3.84
CA HIS A 91 15.18 10.41 -5.23
C HIS A 91 14.07 10.12 -6.25
N ASP A 92 14.18 8.99 -6.94
CA ASP A 92 13.32 8.59 -8.05
C ASP A 92 12.33 7.48 -7.65
N ASN A 93 12.25 7.10 -6.38
CA ASN A 93 11.39 6.00 -5.90
C ASN A 93 9.93 6.16 -6.30
N ARG A 94 9.40 7.40 -6.32
CA ARG A 94 8.03 7.67 -6.78
C ARG A 94 7.77 7.22 -8.23
N LYS A 95 8.79 7.20 -9.10
CA LYS A 95 8.64 6.78 -10.51
C LYS A 95 8.39 5.27 -10.64
N PHE A 96 8.76 4.50 -9.63
CA PHE A 96 8.55 3.06 -9.58
C PHE A 96 7.25 2.68 -8.85
N CYS A 97 6.58 3.62 -8.16
CA CYS A 97 5.32 3.35 -7.51
C CYS A 97 4.19 3.22 -8.56
N LEU A 98 3.65 2.00 -8.68
CA LEU A 98 2.52 1.71 -9.56
C LEU A 98 1.19 2.16 -8.98
N GLY A 99 1.12 2.43 -7.68
CA GLY A 99 -0.07 2.92 -7.00
C GLY A 99 -0.03 2.68 -5.50
N VAL A 100 -0.93 3.32 -4.77
CA VAL A 100 -1.06 3.22 -3.32
C VAL A 100 -2.37 2.56 -2.91
N ILE A 101 -2.32 1.73 -1.88
CA ILE A 101 -3.46 1.11 -1.22
C ILE A 101 -3.58 1.68 0.19
N GLY A 102 -4.78 2.15 0.54
CA GLY A 102 -5.06 2.73 1.86
C GLY A 102 -5.63 1.71 2.84
N SER A 103 -5.11 1.71 4.07
CA SER A 103 -5.82 1.14 5.23
C SER A 103 -6.40 2.26 6.09
N GLY A 104 -7.61 2.07 6.59
CA GLY A 104 -8.27 3.05 7.45
C GLY A 104 -9.39 2.45 8.28
N ASN A 105 -10.15 3.31 8.94
CA ASN A 105 -11.35 2.94 9.69
C ASN A 105 -12.51 3.84 9.22
N ARG A 106 -13.61 3.23 8.77
CA ARG A 106 -14.71 3.95 8.12
C ARG A 106 -15.46 4.87 9.09
N ASN A 107 -15.30 4.67 10.40
CA ASN A 107 -15.82 5.59 11.41
C ASN A 107 -15.23 7.02 11.31
N PHE A 108 -14.14 7.21 10.55
CA PHE A 108 -13.54 8.52 10.30
C PHE A 108 -14.10 9.26 9.06
N ASN A 109 -15.16 8.74 8.42
CA ASN A 109 -15.87 9.38 7.31
C ASN A 109 -14.94 9.90 6.20
N GLU A 110 -14.92 11.21 5.95
CA GLU A 110 -14.11 11.88 4.91
C GLU A 110 -12.60 11.67 5.10
N GLN A 111 -12.17 11.29 6.31
CA GLN A 111 -10.76 11.02 6.61
C GLN A 111 -10.39 9.54 6.41
N TYR A 112 -11.35 8.66 6.11
CA TYR A 112 -11.07 7.25 5.80
C TYR A 112 -10.07 7.15 4.64
N CYS A 113 -8.90 6.55 4.85
CA CYS A 113 -7.83 6.42 3.84
C CYS A 113 -7.28 7.74 3.29
N LEU A 114 -7.38 8.84 4.04
CA LEU A 114 -6.95 10.17 3.57
C LEU A 114 -5.45 10.24 3.26
N THR A 115 -4.60 9.54 4.01
CA THR A 115 -3.14 9.52 3.74
C THR A 115 -2.84 8.94 2.35
N ALA A 116 -3.48 7.83 1.98
CA ALA A 116 -3.32 7.23 0.65
C ALA A 116 -3.78 8.17 -0.46
N ARG A 117 -4.92 8.86 -0.28
CA ARG A 117 -5.38 9.88 -1.25
C ARG A 117 -4.38 11.03 -1.41
N ARG A 118 -3.77 11.49 -0.32
CA ARG A 118 -2.75 12.54 -0.35
C ARG A 118 -1.50 12.08 -1.08
N TYR A 119 -1.00 10.87 -0.79
CA TYR A 119 0.16 10.32 -1.50
C TYR A 119 -0.09 10.20 -3.00
N ALA A 120 -1.27 9.72 -3.40
CA ALA A 120 -1.66 9.66 -4.81
C ALA A 120 -1.60 11.05 -5.47
N GLN A 121 -2.17 12.07 -4.82
CA GLN A 121 -2.14 13.44 -5.30
C GLN A 121 -0.72 14.03 -5.36
N ASP A 122 0.05 13.90 -4.28
CA ASP A 122 1.33 14.59 -4.08
C ASP A 122 2.45 13.97 -4.93
N TYR A 123 2.40 12.66 -5.16
CA TYR A 123 3.44 11.92 -5.87
C TYR A 123 3.05 11.53 -7.31
N GLY A 124 1.80 11.77 -7.72
CA GLY A 124 1.36 11.64 -9.11
C GLY A 124 1.06 10.21 -9.57
N PHE A 125 0.83 9.29 -8.63
CA PHE A 125 0.32 7.94 -8.91
C PHE A 125 -1.12 7.79 -8.41
N GLU A 126 -1.77 6.68 -8.72
CA GLU A 126 -3.17 6.46 -8.34
C GLU A 126 -3.29 5.79 -6.96
N MET A 127 -4.34 6.16 -6.21
CA MET A 127 -4.85 5.31 -5.15
C MET A 127 -5.67 4.21 -5.81
N ILE A 128 -5.14 3.00 -5.86
CA ILE A 128 -5.74 1.91 -6.64
C ILE A 128 -6.79 1.15 -5.84
N ASP A 129 -6.71 1.19 -4.50
CA ASP A 129 -7.68 0.53 -3.65
C ASP A 129 -7.64 0.92 -2.16
N ASP A 130 -8.61 0.43 -1.40
CA ASP A 130 -8.67 0.50 0.07
C ASP A 130 -9.16 -0.78 0.75
N TYR A 131 -8.87 -0.87 2.05
CA TYR A 131 -9.44 -1.84 2.98
C TYR A 131 -9.60 -1.25 4.39
N GLU A 132 -10.44 -1.86 5.21
CA GLU A 132 -10.70 -1.40 6.58
C GLU A 132 -9.92 -2.24 7.60
N LEU A 133 -9.20 -1.57 8.50
CA LEU A 133 -8.37 -2.17 9.55
C LEU A 133 -7.39 -3.20 8.96
N ARG A 134 -7.54 -4.48 9.31
CA ARG A 134 -6.73 -5.59 8.80
C ARG A 134 -7.27 -6.23 7.52
N GLY A 135 -8.36 -5.69 6.97
CA GLY A 135 -9.03 -6.23 5.78
C GLY A 135 -9.67 -7.61 6.03
N ASN A 136 -10.10 -8.22 4.93
CA ASN A 136 -10.65 -9.58 4.89
C ASN A 136 -10.26 -10.29 3.57
N SER A 137 -10.72 -11.54 3.41
CA SER A 137 -10.41 -12.35 2.22
C SER A 137 -10.93 -11.78 0.90
N SER A 138 -12.06 -11.05 0.93
CA SER A 138 -12.59 -10.38 -0.25
C SER A 138 -11.71 -9.19 -0.66
N ASP A 139 -11.18 -8.46 0.34
CA ASP A 139 -10.20 -7.40 0.11
C ASP A 139 -8.91 -7.98 -0.47
N CYS A 140 -8.41 -9.10 0.06
CA CYS A 140 -7.22 -9.78 -0.46
C CYS A 140 -7.38 -10.14 -1.93
N LYS A 141 -8.50 -10.78 -2.29
CA LYS A 141 -8.80 -11.14 -3.68
C LYS A 141 -8.85 -9.91 -4.58
N ARG A 142 -9.63 -8.90 -4.20
CA ARG A 142 -9.85 -7.69 -5.00
C ARG A 142 -8.55 -6.91 -5.23
N ILE A 143 -7.77 -6.71 -4.18
CA ILE A 143 -6.51 -5.96 -4.23
C ILE A 143 -5.45 -6.73 -5.02
N TYR A 144 -5.35 -8.05 -4.81
CA TYR A 144 -4.47 -8.90 -5.60
C TYR A 144 -4.78 -8.82 -7.10
N ASP A 145 -6.06 -8.97 -7.48
CA ASP A 145 -6.49 -8.90 -8.88
C ASP A 145 -6.16 -7.53 -9.49
N ASN A 146 -6.38 -6.43 -8.75
CA ASN A 146 -6.05 -5.08 -9.19
C ASN A 146 -4.54 -4.89 -9.43
N MET A 147 -3.69 -5.35 -8.51
CA MET A 147 -2.23 -5.29 -8.66
C MET A 147 -1.74 -6.16 -9.82
N ALA A 148 -2.21 -7.42 -9.90
CA ALA A 148 -1.80 -8.36 -10.94
C ALA A 148 -2.16 -7.86 -12.35
N ASN A 149 -3.34 -7.27 -12.52
CA ASN A 149 -3.74 -6.68 -13.79
C ASN A 149 -2.86 -5.48 -14.17
N ARG A 150 -2.48 -4.65 -13.20
CA ARG A 150 -1.64 -3.47 -13.45
C ARG A 150 -0.20 -3.87 -13.80
N VAL A 151 0.35 -4.90 -13.16
CA VAL A 151 1.66 -5.47 -13.55
C VAL A 151 1.60 -6.02 -14.97
N LYS A 152 0.54 -6.75 -15.35
CA LYS A 152 0.38 -7.28 -16.72
C LYS A 152 0.30 -6.18 -17.79
N ASN A 153 -0.27 -5.02 -17.47
CA ASN A 153 -0.44 -3.91 -18.41
C ASN A 153 0.77 -2.96 -18.47
N ASN A 154 1.69 -3.03 -17.50
CA ASN A 154 2.91 -2.23 -17.43
C ASN A 154 4.14 -2.93 -18.02
N ILE A 155 3.96 -4.13 -18.57
CA ILE A 155 4.98 -4.91 -19.30
C ILE A 155 4.75 -4.77 -20.81
#